data_AF-A0AAV0ARS2-F1
#
_entry.id   AF-A0AAV0ARS2-F1
#
_cell.length_a   1.000
_cell.length_b   1.000
_cell.length_c   1.000
_cell.angle_alpha   90.00
_cell.angle_beta   90.00
_cell.angle_gamma   90.00
#
_symmetry.space_group_name_H-M   'P 1'
#
loop_
_entity.id
_entity.type
_entity.pdbx_description
1 polymer ?
#
loop_
_entity_poly.entity_id
_entity_poly.type
_entity_poly.pdbx_seq_one_letter_code
_entity_poly.pdbx_strand_id
1 'polypeptide(L)'
;MEVSKTHLMIYWQSSDGYEPQGWFVVDNGSTHGTFIISSDASLIEKDPERLLKQKKASQLFRLHHLNTILIASSKDPVLSFQMLGAIDLDGSRHAFMNPMDIKADRERKRKAEMARLRNQFFEDDSSPWASLKKKRMTMTMAGVKDLGETKDDKETARYCGRDGRGPVQEDKGGPSCQDQLSAGLDSRSGDVLPKGVD
;
A
#
# COMPACT_ATOMS: atom_id res chain seq x y z
N MET A 1 -34.19 -15.62 -4.70
CA MET A 1 -33.75 -14.36 -5.33
C MET A 1 -32.77 -14.69 -6.42
N GLU A 2 -32.93 -14.13 -7.62
CA GLU A 2 -31.99 -14.35 -8.72
C GLU A 2 -30.83 -13.37 -8.61
N VAL A 3 -29.61 -13.81 -8.96
CA VAL A 3 -28.41 -12.96 -8.99
C VAL A 3 -28.13 -12.61 -10.45
N SER A 4 -27.81 -11.36 -10.75
CA SER A 4 -27.51 -10.95 -12.12
C SER A 4 -26.27 -11.68 -12.63
N LYS A 5 -26.25 -12.08 -13.92
CA LYS A 5 -25.10 -12.79 -14.52
C LYS A 5 -23.78 -12.04 -14.34
N THR A 6 -23.83 -10.71 -14.46
CA THR A 6 -22.72 -9.79 -14.15
C THR A 6 -23.17 -8.86 -13.03
N HIS A 7 -23.10 -9.32 -11.78
CA HIS A 7 -23.64 -8.58 -10.64
C HIS A 7 -22.73 -7.44 -10.19
N LEU A 8 -21.45 -7.73 -9.97
CA LEU A 8 -20.45 -6.75 -9.52
C LEU A 8 -19.07 -7.11 -10.06
N MET A 9 -18.13 -6.17 -9.95
CA MET A 9 -16.72 -6.35 -10.24
C MET A 9 -15.90 -5.88 -9.03
N ILE A 10 -14.94 -6.69 -8.61
CA ILE A 10 -13.95 -6.34 -7.60
C ILE A 10 -12.59 -6.35 -8.27
N TYR A 11 -11.81 -5.30 -8.08
CA TYR A 11 -10.48 -5.23 -8.63
C TYR A 11 -9.54 -4.43 -7.72
N TRP A 12 -8.25 -4.68 -7.86
CA TRP A 12 -7.20 -3.91 -7.21
C TRP A 12 -6.71 -2.82 -8.16
N GLN A 13 -6.70 -1.58 -7.69
CA GLN A 13 -6.13 -0.45 -8.41
C GLN A 13 -4.78 -0.10 -7.79
N SER A 14 -3.73 -0.16 -8.60
CA SER A 14 -2.43 0.41 -8.22
C SER A 14 -2.52 1.93 -8.33
N SER A 15 -1.96 2.66 -7.37
CA SER A 15 -1.90 4.12 -7.47
C SER A 15 -1.04 4.52 -8.67
N ASP A 16 -1.58 5.40 -9.50
CA ASP A 16 -0.90 6.07 -10.61
C ASP A 16 -0.47 7.51 -10.25
N GLY A 17 -0.52 7.85 -8.95
CA GLY A 17 -0.13 9.15 -8.41
C GLY A 17 -1.29 10.10 -8.12
N TYR A 18 -2.49 9.84 -8.63
CA TYR A 18 -3.68 10.67 -8.38
C TYR A 18 -4.74 9.96 -7.55
N GLU A 19 -4.94 8.66 -7.78
CA GLU A 19 -5.93 7.88 -7.03
C GLU A 19 -5.27 7.01 -5.94
N PRO A 20 -5.93 6.80 -4.80
CA PRO A 20 -5.41 5.95 -3.74
C PRO A 20 -5.35 4.50 -4.21
N GLN A 21 -4.23 3.84 -3.95
CA GLN A 21 -4.09 2.41 -4.15
C GLN A 21 -5.06 1.66 -3.25
N GLY A 22 -5.77 0.67 -3.78
CA GLY A 22 -6.70 -0.09 -2.97
C GLY A 22 -7.56 -1.10 -3.71
N TRP A 23 -8.39 -1.79 -2.95
CA TRP A 23 -9.46 -2.63 -3.48
C TRP A 23 -10.68 -1.76 -3.77
N PHE A 24 -11.26 -1.94 -4.94
CA PHE A 24 -12.47 -1.24 -5.36
C PHE A 24 -13.54 -2.25 -5.76
N VAL A 25 -14.79 -1.86 -5.55
CA VAL A 25 -15.96 -2.59 -6.02
C VAL A 25 -16.88 -1.69 -6.81
N VAL A 26 -17.48 -2.27 -7.87
CA VAL A 26 -18.49 -1.65 -8.71
C VAL A 26 -19.65 -2.62 -8.89
N ASP A 27 -20.87 -2.18 -8.59
CA ASP A 27 -22.10 -2.88 -8.95
C ASP A 27 -22.42 -2.60 -10.43
N ASN A 28 -22.60 -3.65 -11.23
CA ASN A 28 -22.82 -3.55 -12.68
C ASN A 28 -24.30 -3.37 -13.04
N GLY A 29 -25.04 -2.59 -12.25
CA GLY A 29 -26.46 -2.34 -12.47
C GLY A 29 -27.33 -3.55 -12.10
N SER A 30 -26.93 -4.28 -11.07
CA SER A 30 -27.60 -5.48 -10.61
C SER A 30 -29.09 -5.24 -10.29
N THR A 31 -29.90 -6.27 -10.53
CA THR A 31 -31.36 -6.19 -10.35
C THR A 31 -31.72 -6.00 -8.87
N HIS A 32 -31.04 -6.72 -7.99
CA HIS A 32 -31.35 -6.73 -6.56
C HIS A 32 -30.39 -5.87 -5.72
N GLY A 33 -29.33 -5.34 -6.32
CA GLY A 33 -28.37 -4.46 -5.67
C GLY A 33 -27.23 -5.20 -4.98
N THR A 34 -26.23 -4.41 -4.63
CA THR A 34 -25.09 -4.78 -3.78
C THR A 34 -25.09 -3.85 -2.57
N PHE A 35 -24.87 -4.42 -1.39
CA PHE A 35 -24.86 -3.69 -0.12
C PHE A 35 -23.51 -3.90 0.55
N ILE A 36 -23.02 -2.86 1.22
CA ILE A 36 -21.78 -2.91 1.98
C ILE A 36 -22.06 -2.55 3.43
N ILE A 37 -21.50 -3.36 4.32
CA ILE A 37 -21.45 -3.09 5.75
C ILE A 37 -20.02 -2.67 6.07
N SER A 38 -19.88 -1.45 6.59
CA SER A 38 -18.61 -0.96 7.13
C SER A 38 -18.37 -1.56 8.52
N SER A 39 -17.12 -1.89 8.82
CA SER A 39 -16.72 -2.48 10.10
C SER A 39 -16.64 -1.48 11.25
N ASP A 40 -16.86 -0.19 11.00
CA ASP A 40 -16.82 0.83 12.04
C ASP A 40 -17.88 0.51 13.10
N ALA A 41 -17.39 0.17 14.30
CA ALA A 41 -18.18 -0.34 15.41
C ALA A 41 -19.28 0.62 15.89
N SER A 42 -19.22 1.90 15.50
CA SER A 42 -20.26 2.91 15.76
C SER A 42 -21.47 2.80 14.83
N LEU A 43 -21.39 2.00 13.77
CA LEU A 43 -22.42 1.87 12.73
C LEU A 43 -23.14 0.52 12.74
N ILE A 44 -22.96 -0.30 13.79
CA ILE A 44 -23.56 -1.64 13.88
C ILE A 44 -25.10 -1.59 13.80
N GLU A 45 -25.74 -0.46 14.18
CA GLU A 45 -27.19 -0.27 14.04
C GLU A 45 -27.61 0.42 12.73
N LYS A 46 -26.68 0.84 11.87
CA LYS A 46 -27.02 1.51 10.62
C LYS A 46 -27.41 0.48 9.56
N ASP A 47 -28.55 0.71 8.91
CA ASP A 47 -28.97 -0.10 7.76
C ASP A 47 -27.84 -0.20 6.71
N PRO A 48 -27.56 -1.39 6.15
CA PRO A 48 -26.50 -1.58 5.17
C PRO A 48 -26.63 -0.60 4.01
N GLU A 49 -25.52 0.04 3.65
CA GLU A 49 -25.53 1.03 2.57
C GLU A 49 -25.62 0.31 1.22
N ARG A 50 -26.69 0.60 0.48
CA ARG A 50 -26.84 0.12 -0.89
C ARG A 50 -25.98 0.99 -1.81
N LEU A 51 -25.07 0.37 -2.54
CA LEU A 51 -24.10 1.10 -3.38
C LEU A 51 -24.73 2.02 -4.42
N LEU A 52 -25.89 1.67 -4.99
CA LEU A 52 -26.68 2.58 -5.83
C LEU A 52 -28.10 2.07 -6.09
N LYS A 53 -28.91 2.96 -6.69
CA LYS A 53 -30.26 2.64 -7.18
C LYS A 53 -30.18 1.68 -8.36
N GLN A 54 -31.17 0.80 -8.49
CA GLN A 54 -31.22 -0.30 -9.46
C GLN A 54 -30.96 0.14 -10.91
N LYS A 55 -30.38 -0.77 -11.71
CA LYS A 55 -30.21 -0.67 -13.17
C LYS A 55 -29.28 0.44 -13.67
N LYS A 56 -28.47 1.04 -12.80
CA LYS A 56 -27.33 1.89 -13.18
C LYS A 56 -26.06 1.32 -12.57
N ALA A 57 -24.97 1.31 -13.33
CA ALA A 57 -23.67 0.94 -12.79
C ALA A 57 -23.33 1.88 -11.61
N SER A 58 -22.75 1.32 -10.56
CA SER A 58 -22.39 2.12 -9.40
C SER A 58 -21.18 3.02 -9.68
N GLN A 59 -21.03 4.08 -8.89
CA GLN A 59 -19.72 4.71 -8.76
C GLN A 59 -18.75 3.71 -8.09
N LEU A 60 -17.46 3.92 -8.33
CA LEU A 60 -16.39 3.20 -7.66
C LEU A 60 -16.49 3.37 -6.15
N PHE A 61 -16.56 2.25 -5.44
CA PHE A 61 -16.55 2.23 -3.99
C PHE A 61 -15.24 1.60 -3.50
N ARG A 62 -14.49 2.34 -2.67
CA ARG A 62 -13.26 1.84 -2.06
C ARG A 62 -13.60 0.89 -0.92
N LEU A 63 -13.04 -0.32 -0.96
CA LEU A 63 -13.18 -1.30 0.10
C LEU A 63 -12.08 -1.11 1.15
N HIS A 64 -12.48 -1.06 2.41
CA HIS A 64 -11.58 -1.07 3.56
C HIS A 64 -11.54 -2.46 4.22
N HIS A 65 -10.62 -2.59 5.18
CA HIS A 65 -10.48 -3.78 5.99
C HIS A 65 -11.81 -4.13 6.68
N LEU A 66 -12.18 -5.41 6.68
CA LEU A 66 -13.38 -5.96 7.32
C LEU A 66 -14.72 -5.49 6.75
N ASN A 67 -14.74 -4.72 5.66
CA ASN A 67 -15.98 -4.49 4.93
C ASN A 67 -16.62 -5.82 4.54
N THR A 68 -17.92 -5.94 4.79
CA THR A 68 -18.70 -7.10 4.38
C THR A 68 -19.58 -6.71 3.20
N ILE A 69 -19.44 -7.45 2.11
CA ILE A 69 -20.25 -7.24 0.90
C ILE A 69 -21.39 -8.25 0.92
N LEU A 70 -22.61 -7.75 0.73
CA LEU A 70 -23.83 -8.54 0.65
C LEU A 70 -24.43 -8.42 -0.75
N ILE A 71 -24.77 -9.55 -1.35
CA ILE A 71 -25.32 -9.64 -2.71
C ILE A 71 -26.82 -9.91 -2.65
N ALA A 72 -27.56 -9.17 -3.48
CA ALA A 72 -29.00 -9.25 -3.72
C ALA A 72 -29.92 -8.77 -2.58
N SER A 73 -29.54 -8.90 -1.31
CA SER A 73 -30.37 -8.42 -0.20
C SER A 73 -29.52 -8.04 1.00
N SER A 74 -29.99 -7.06 1.77
CA SER A 74 -29.39 -6.66 3.04
C SER A 74 -29.82 -7.55 4.21
N LYS A 75 -31.04 -8.10 4.16
CA LYS A 75 -31.62 -8.90 5.26
C LYS A 75 -31.41 -10.41 5.10
N ASP A 76 -31.42 -10.87 3.85
CA ASP A 76 -31.29 -12.28 3.50
C ASP A 76 -30.39 -12.42 2.26
N PRO A 77 -29.08 -12.15 2.40
CA PRO A 77 -28.16 -12.10 1.28
C PRO A 77 -28.00 -13.48 0.65
N VAL A 78 -27.98 -13.53 -0.68
CA VAL A 78 -27.71 -14.79 -1.41
C VAL A 78 -26.24 -15.18 -1.24
N LEU A 79 -25.35 -14.19 -1.23
CA LEU A 79 -23.92 -14.35 -0.99
C LEU A 79 -23.43 -13.22 -0.08
N SER A 80 -22.53 -13.57 0.85
CA SER A 80 -21.82 -12.62 1.68
C SER A 80 -20.34 -12.99 1.76
N PHE A 81 -19.47 -11.99 1.75
CA PHE A 81 -18.04 -12.18 1.97
C PHE A 81 -17.44 -10.97 2.66
N GLN A 82 -16.46 -11.22 3.51
CA GLN A 82 -15.78 -10.21 4.30
C GLN A 82 -14.37 -9.97 3.75
N MET A 83 -14.01 -8.69 3.62
CA MET A 83 -12.70 -8.30 3.09
C MET A 83 -11.61 -8.40 4.16
N LEU A 84 -11.00 -9.57 4.25
CA LEU A 84 -9.85 -9.82 5.12
C LEU A 84 -8.55 -9.38 4.42
N GLY A 85 -8.23 -8.09 4.48
CA GLY A 85 -6.87 -7.62 4.11
C GLY A 85 -6.78 -6.45 3.14
N ALA A 86 -7.82 -5.62 3.02
CA ALA A 86 -7.64 -4.25 2.54
C ALA A 86 -6.93 -3.44 3.65
N ILE A 87 -5.69 -3.81 3.97
CA ILE A 87 -4.83 -2.97 4.78
C ILE A 87 -4.50 -1.80 3.87
N ASP A 88 -5.11 -0.66 4.14
CA ASP A 88 -4.67 0.60 3.56
C ASP A 88 -3.19 0.72 3.95
N LEU A 89 -2.31 0.46 2.97
CA LEU A 89 -0.88 0.60 3.14
C LEU A 89 -0.63 2.12 3.16
N ASP A 90 -0.97 2.74 4.29
CA ASP A 90 -0.81 4.16 4.59
C ASP A 90 0.67 4.50 4.67
N GLY A 91 1.41 4.37 3.56
CA GLY A 91 2.81 4.76 3.41
C GLY A 91 3.82 4.14 4.39
N SER A 92 3.40 3.26 5.31
CA SER A 92 4.23 2.79 6.41
C SER A 92 4.95 1.50 6.04
N ARG A 93 5.89 1.64 5.11
CA ARG A 93 7.17 0.90 4.99
C ARG A 93 7.16 -0.63 4.93
N HIS A 94 6.01 -1.29 4.93
CA HIS A 94 5.91 -2.65 4.41
C HIS A 94 5.61 -2.53 2.93
N ALA A 95 6.58 -1.95 2.21
CA ALA A 95 6.68 -2.22 0.79
C ALA A 95 6.50 -3.72 0.64
N PHE A 96 5.53 -4.10 -0.18
CA PHE A 96 5.51 -5.38 -0.85
C PHE A 96 6.93 -5.58 -1.35
N MET A 97 7.77 -6.28 -0.58
CA MET A 97 9.12 -6.59 -1.02
C MET A 97 8.90 -7.29 -2.35
N ASN A 98 9.60 -6.82 -3.39
CA ASN A 98 9.54 -7.48 -4.68
C ASN A 98 9.70 -8.98 -4.41
N PRO A 99 8.91 -9.88 -5.01
CA PRO A 99 9.08 -11.32 -4.80
C PRO A 99 10.55 -11.77 -4.99
N MET A 100 11.34 -11.03 -5.78
CA MET A 100 12.78 -11.19 -5.87
C MET A 100 13.54 -10.78 -4.59
N ASP A 101 13.16 -9.68 -3.96
CA ASP A 101 13.74 -9.21 -2.70
C ASP A 101 13.36 -10.12 -1.53
N ILE A 102 12.15 -10.70 -1.52
CA ILE A 102 11.76 -11.72 -0.53
C ILE A 102 12.66 -12.95 -0.64
N LYS A 103 12.99 -13.39 -1.86
CA LYS A 103 13.93 -14.49 -2.09
C LYS A 103 15.34 -14.11 -1.64
N ALA A 104 15.81 -12.92 -1.98
CA ALA A 104 17.12 -12.42 -1.58
C ALA A 104 17.26 -12.31 -0.06
N ASP A 105 16.21 -11.88 0.63
CA ASP A 105 16.20 -11.74 2.09
C ASP A 105 16.18 -13.09 2.79
N ARG A 106 15.36 -14.05 2.30
CA ARG A 106 15.39 -15.44 2.78
C ARG A 106 16.76 -16.08 2.61
N GLU A 107 17.42 -15.81 1.48
CA GLU A 107 18.77 -16.33 1.22
C GLU A 107 19.81 -15.69 2.15
N ARG A 108 19.76 -14.37 2.35
CA ARG A 108 20.61 -13.68 3.35
C ARG A 108 20.41 -14.27 4.75
N LYS A 109 19.17 -14.56 5.14
CA LYS A 109 18.84 -15.16 6.44
C LYS A 109 19.42 -16.56 6.60
N ARG A 110 19.30 -17.43 5.58
CA ARG A 110 19.93 -18.76 5.56
C ARG A 110 21.45 -18.67 5.68
N LYS A 111 22.07 -17.75 4.95
CA LYS A 111 23.53 -17.56 5.00
C LYS A 111 24.01 -17.11 6.37
N ALA A 112 23.28 -16.19 7.01
CA ALA A 112 23.59 -15.73 8.36
C ALA A 112 23.45 -16.86 9.40
N GLU A 113 22.41 -17.69 9.28
CA GLU A 113 22.21 -18.86 10.14
C GLU A 113 23.34 -19.90 9.96
N MET A 114 23.71 -20.21 8.72
CA MET A 114 24.83 -21.12 8.43
C MET A 114 26.17 -20.58 8.96
N ALA A 115 26.40 -19.28 8.87
CA ALA A 115 27.58 -18.64 9.45
C ALA A 115 27.58 -18.76 10.99
N ARG A 116 26.42 -18.55 11.63
CA ARG A 116 26.26 -18.71 13.08
C ARG A 116 26.54 -20.15 13.53
N LEU A 117 26.01 -21.15 12.81
CA LEU A 117 26.28 -22.56 13.09
C LEU A 117 27.76 -22.89 12.91
N ARG A 118 28.39 -22.39 11.85
CA ARG A 118 29.83 -22.61 11.64
C ARG A 118 30.66 -22.11 12.82
N ASN A 119 30.36 -20.93 13.34
CA ASN A 119 31.10 -20.41 14.49
C ASN A 119 30.87 -21.26 15.75
N GLN A 120 29.65 -21.73 15.98
CA GLN A 120 29.34 -22.57 17.14
C GLN A 120 30.02 -23.95 17.10
N PHE A 121 30.23 -24.52 15.91
CA PHE A 121 30.82 -25.86 15.77
C PHE A 121 32.32 -25.87 15.46
N PHE A 122 32.89 -24.76 14.98
CA PHE A 122 34.29 -24.72 14.51
C PHE A 122 35.18 -23.65 15.15
N GLU A 123 34.70 -22.84 16.10
CA GLU A 123 35.55 -21.88 16.83
C GLU A 123 36.32 -22.49 18.02
N ASP A 124 36.10 -23.77 18.38
CA ASP A 124 36.84 -24.45 19.45
C ASP A 124 38.11 -25.20 19.00
N ASP A 125 38.42 -25.21 17.70
CA ASP A 125 39.74 -25.68 17.23
C ASP A 125 40.80 -24.57 17.30
N SER A 126 40.79 -23.84 18.43
CA SER A 126 42.01 -23.23 18.93
C SER A 126 43.03 -24.36 19.16
N SER A 127 43.77 -24.64 18.10
CA SER A 127 44.91 -25.53 18.08
C SER A 127 45.70 -25.39 19.39
N PRO A 128 45.88 -26.48 20.17
CA PRO A 128 46.68 -26.47 21.38
C PRO A 128 48.15 -26.08 21.15
N TRP A 129 48.58 -25.89 19.90
CA TRP A 129 49.94 -25.56 19.51
C TRP A 129 50.21 -24.05 19.33
N ALA A 130 49.19 -23.18 19.37
CA ALA A 130 49.40 -21.73 19.22
C ALA A 130 49.81 -20.99 20.51
N SER A 131 49.85 -21.67 21.66
CA SER A 131 50.10 -21.05 22.97
C SER A 131 51.57 -21.03 23.43
N LEU A 132 52.54 -21.48 22.61
CA LEU A 132 53.94 -21.63 23.08
C LEU A 132 54.91 -20.45 22.81
N LYS A 133 54.46 -19.30 22.28
CA LYS A 133 55.35 -18.14 22.07
C LYS A 133 54.72 -16.80 22.45
N LYS A 134 54.68 -16.51 23.75
CA LYS A 134 54.84 -15.13 24.28
C LYS A 134 55.00 -15.15 25.80
N LYS A 135 56.15 -15.70 26.25
CA LYS A 135 56.69 -15.46 27.60
C LYS A 135 58.08 -14.85 27.44
N ARG A 136 58.14 -13.52 27.57
CA ARG A 136 59.28 -12.62 27.86
C ARG A 136 59.16 -11.35 27.04
N MET A 137 58.61 -10.31 27.65
CA MET A 137 59.42 -9.11 27.87
C MET A 137 58.82 -8.31 29.02
N THR A 138 59.65 -8.23 30.04
CA THR A 138 59.44 -7.63 31.35
C THR A 138 59.56 -6.11 31.25
N MET A 139 58.72 -5.43 32.03
CA MET A 139 58.82 -4.10 32.66
C MET A 139 59.93 -3.10 32.27
N THR A 140 59.55 -1.82 32.29
CA THR A 140 60.27 -0.52 32.55
C THR A 140 59.90 0.50 31.45
N MET A 141 59.47 1.75 31.63
CA MET A 141 59.46 2.75 32.72
C MET A 141 58.21 3.65 32.53
N ALA A 142 57.50 4.04 33.60
CA ALA A 142 57.64 5.33 34.28
C ALA A 142 57.82 6.55 33.34
N GLY A 143 56.72 7.30 33.18
CA GLY A 143 56.68 8.77 33.19
C GLY A 143 57.23 9.52 31.97
N VAL A 144 56.32 10.04 31.14
CA VAL A 144 56.46 11.35 30.46
C VAL A 144 55.06 11.96 30.36
N LYS A 145 54.93 13.20 30.84
CA LYS A 145 53.83 14.13 30.57
C LYS A 145 54.09 14.76 29.21
N ASP A 146 53.10 14.78 28.33
CA ASP A 146 53.01 15.65 27.14
C ASP A 146 51.50 15.82 26.88
N LEU A 147 50.86 16.99 27.00
CA LEU A 147 50.98 18.19 26.16
C LEU A 147 51.13 17.85 24.68
N GLY A 148 50.03 17.94 23.94
CA GLY A 148 50.01 17.80 22.50
C GLY A 148 48.60 17.98 21.94
N GLU A 149 48.20 19.23 21.77
CA GLU A 149 47.18 19.59 20.79
C GLU A 149 47.66 19.12 19.41
N THR A 150 46.79 18.43 18.66
CA THR A 150 46.82 18.48 17.20
C THR A 150 45.39 18.61 16.71
N LYS A 151 45.11 19.82 16.23
CA LYS A 151 44.09 20.10 15.22
C LYS A 151 44.44 19.38 13.91
N ASP A 152 43.45 19.42 13.03
CA ASP A 152 43.53 19.35 11.57
C ASP A 152 43.21 17.99 10.92
N ASP A 153 41.99 18.01 10.35
CA ASP A 153 41.71 17.81 8.93
C ASP A 153 41.84 16.41 8.31
N LYS A 154 40.67 15.84 8.02
CA LYS A 154 40.37 15.02 6.84
C LYS A 154 38.87 15.12 6.58
N GLU A 155 38.40 16.04 5.74
CA GLU A 155 38.55 16.10 4.29
C GLU A 155 38.00 14.83 3.59
N THR A 156 36.92 15.05 2.82
CA THR A 156 36.53 14.31 1.61
C THR A 156 35.95 12.89 1.83
N ALA A 157 34.66 12.64 1.66
CA ALA A 157 33.98 12.75 0.38
C ALA A 157 32.48 13.06 0.52
N ARG A 158 32.08 14.21 -0.06
CA ARG A 158 30.70 14.45 -0.49
C ARG A 158 30.46 13.59 -1.73
N TYR A 159 29.57 12.62 -1.62
CA TYR A 159 29.04 11.90 -2.77
C TYR A 159 28.02 12.80 -3.48
N CYS A 160 28.52 13.69 -4.34
CA CYS A 160 27.69 14.39 -5.32
C CYS A 160 27.64 13.52 -6.57
N GLY A 161 26.45 13.01 -6.91
CA GLY A 161 26.22 12.40 -8.22
C GLY A 161 25.02 11.48 -8.23
N ARG A 162 23.86 11.98 -8.69
CA ARG A 162 23.45 11.80 -10.09
C ARG A 162 22.07 12.46 -10.30
N ASP A 163 22.08 13.76 -10.57
CA ASP A 163 20.93 14.43 -11.18
C ASP A 163 20.80 13.94 -12.62
N GLY A 164 19.98 12.91 -12.82
CA GLY A 164 19.49 12.51 -14.12
C GLY A 164 18.44 13.49 -14.64
N ARG A 165 18.87 14.71 -15.01
CA ARG A 165 18.08 15.59 -15.87
C ARG A 165 18.12 15.02 -17.29
N GLY A 166 17.06 14.29 -17.65
CA GLY A 166 16.76 13.97 -19.04
C GLY A 166 16.35 15.23 -19.82
N PRO A 167 16.53 15.25 -21.15
CA PRO A 167 16.20 16.39 -21.98
C PRO A 167 14.69 16.66 -22.00
N VAL A 168 14.34 17.91 -21.72
CA VAL A 168 13.03 18.49 -21.98
C VAL A 168 12.81 18.46 -23.48
N GLN A 169 11.90 17.59 -23.95
CA GLN A 169 11.29 17.77 -25.25
C GLN A 169 10.25 18.87 -25.12
N GLU A 170 10.56 20.03 -25.71
CA GLU A 170 9.59 21.06 -26.06
C GLU A 170 8.59 20.46 -27.03
N ASP A 171 7.43 20.03 -26.54
CA ASP A 171 6.31 19.73 -27.41
C ASP A 171 5.51 21.00 -27.67
N LYS A 172 5.35 21.27 -28.96
CA LYS A 172 4.82 22.52 -29.51
C LYS A 172 3.32 22.55 -29.35
N GLY A 173 2.81 23.76 -29.09
CA GLY A 173 1.38 24.04 -28.95
C GLY A 173 0.51 23.39 -30.02
N GLY A 174 -0.47 22.63 -29.54
CA GLY A 174 -1.69 22.28 -30.25
C GLY A 174 -2.85 23.18 -29.76
N PRO A 175 -3.80 23.55 -30.63
CA PRO A 175 -4.82 24.55 -30.33
C PRO A 175 -5.81 24.06 -29.27
N SER A 176 -6.05 24.93 -28.29
CA SER A 176 -7.19 24.88 -27.37
C SER A 176 -8.49 24.97 -28.18
N CYS A 177 -9.18 23.85 -28.33
CA CYS A 177 -10.56 23.80 -28.78
C CYS A 177 -11.44 23.48 -27.56
N GLN A 178 -11.82 24.50 -26.80
CA GLN A 178 -12.98 24.43 -25.90
C GLN A 178 -13.51 25.84 -25.63
N ASP A 179 -13.94 26.48 -26.73
CA ASP A 179 -15.02 27.44 -26.69
C ASP A 179 -16.23 26.82 -27.40
N GLN A 180 -17.41 27.17 -26.91
CA GLN A 180 -18.75 26.83 -27.40
C GLN A 180 -19.31 25.47 -26.95
N LEU A 181 -20.08 25.50 -25.87
CA LEU A 181 -21.50 25.15 -25.90
C LEU A 181 -22.20 25.85 -24.72
N SER A 182 -22.61 27.08 -24.99
CA SER A 182 -23.60 27.82 -24.22
C SER A 182 -25.01 27.32 -24.53
N ALA A 183 -25.86 27.50 -23.52
CA ALA A 183 -27.30 27.71 -23.60
C ALA A 183 -28.22 26.52 -23.92
N GLY A 184 -29.08 26.25 -22.94
CA GLY A 184 -30.51 26.14 -23.21
C GLY A 184 -31.14 24.80 -22.88
N LEU A 185 -31.62 24.64 -21.65
CA LEU A 185 -32.91 23.98 -21.42
C LEU A 185 -33.67 24.70 -20.30
N ASP A 186 -34.53 25.57 -20.79
CA ASP A 186 -35.68 26.16 -20.13
C ASP A 186 -36.63 25.09 -19.58
N SER A 187 -37.10 25.34 -18.36
CA SER A 187 -38.51 25.34 -17.98
C SER A 187 -39.41 24.19 -18.46
N ARG A 188 -39.80 23.30 -17.54
CA ARG A 188 -41.22 22.96 -17.35
C ARG A 188 -41.51 22.26 -16.03
N SER A 189 -42.05 23.07 -15.12
CA SER A 189 -42.93 22.69 -14.02
C SER A 189 -44.11 21.86 -14.53
N GLY A 190 -44.39 20.75 -13.87
CA GLY A 190 -45.54 19.89 -14.13
C GLY A 190 -45.98 19.21 -12.84
N ASP A 191 -46.47 20.01 -11.90
CA ASP A 191 -47.28 19.52 -10.78
C ASP A 191 -48.60 18.98 -11.35
N VAL A 192 -48.80 17.67 -11.27
CA VAL A 192 -50.10 17.04 -11.47
C VAL A 192 -50.40 16.21 -10.22
N LEU A 193 -51.12 16.83 -9.30
CA LEU A 193 -51.88 16.14 -8.25
C LEU A 193 -53.10 15.47 -8.89
N PRO A 194 -53.32 14.16 -8.72
CA PRO A 194 -54.61 13.58 -9.02
C PRO A 194 -55.63 13.98 -7.95
N LYS A 195 -56.67 14.68 -8.38
CA LYS A 195 -57.95 14.79 -7.68
C LYS A 195 -58.61 13.41 -7.62
N GLY A 196 -59.29 13.16 -6.50
CA GLY A 196 -59.84 11.87 -6.10
C GLY A 196 -60.98 11.33 -6.95
N VAL A 197 -61.42 10.15 -6.53
CA VAL A 197 -62.71 9.56 -6.88
C VAL A 197 -63.27 8.98 -5.58
N ASP A 198 -64.56 9.24 -5.38
CA ASP A 198 -65.42 8.93 -4.24
C ASP A 198 -65.43 7.46 -3.78
#